data_AF-A0A094FM09-F1
#
_entry.id   AF-A0A094FM09-F1
#
_cell.length_a   1.000
_cell.length_b   1.000
_cell.length_c   1.000
_cell.angle_alpha   90.00
_cell.angle_beta   90.00
_cell.angle_gamma   90.00
#
_symmetry.space_group_name_H-M   'P 1'
#
loop_
_entity.id
_entity.type
_entity.pdbx_description
1 polymer ?
#
loop_
_entity_poly.entity_id
_entity_poly.type
_entity_poly.pdbx_seq_one_letter_code
_entity_poly.pdbx_strand_id
1 'polypeptide(L)'
;MDEGDYHYNRSDWSASPSNFKVPREDIEAMLGFKDKSNLFALPTQEIGYISAPHGRLITWPNTLQYRFEPVTLVDATIPGHCRFVMLSLVDPHYRVCSTRNVPPQEHAWWAEEVHKILSLRQIPLEIAVMITEMTDGWPVSMDEARLHQEQLMRECKWAERAFTELPNYVDFGGEF
;
A
#
# COMPACT_ATOMS: atom_id res chain seq x y z
N MET A 1 30.99 2.24 12.63
CA MET A 1 29.60 1.84 12.86
C MET A 1 29.08 1.47 11.50
N ASP A 2 28.72 0.20 11.38
CA ASP A 2 28.57 -0.53 10.12
C ASP A 2 27.21 -0.20 9.48
N GLU A 3 27.23 -0.01 8.18
CA GLU A 3 26.12 0.39 7.31
C GLU A 3 25.24 -0.83 6.97
N GLY A 4 24.82 -1.56 8.01
CA GLY A 4 24.37 -2.95 7.90
C GLY A 4 22.96 -3.29 8.39
N ASP A 5 22.17 -2.34 8.90
CA ASP A 5 20.90 -2.68 9.57
C ASP A 5 19.61 -2.31 8.81
N TYR A 6 19.70 -1.85 7.56
CA TYR A 6 18.52 -1.71 6.69
C TYR A 6 18.81 -2.23 5.28
N HIS A 7 18.51 -3.52 5.05
CA HIS A 7 18.53 -4.13 3.71
C HIS A 7 17.29 -3.74 2.89
N TYR A 8 17.12 -2.46 2.57
CA TYR A 8 16.21 -2.04 1.50
C TYR A 8 16.91 -1.04 0.60
N ASN A 9 17.61 -1.56 -0.41
CA ASN A 9 18.18 -0.73 -1.47
C ASN A 9 17.05 -0.33 -2.45
N ARG A 10 16.50 0.86 -2.26
CA ARG A 10 15.43 1.40 -3.12
C ARG A 10 15.92 1.81 -4.52
N SER A 11 17.24 1.87 -4.71
CA SER A 11 17.90 2.11 -6.00
C SER A 11 17.80 0.90 -6.94
N ASP A 12 17.50 -0.29 -6.41
CA ASP A 12 17.34 -1.52 -7.19
C ASP A 12 15.95 -1.64 -7.81
N TRP A 13 15.05 -0.70 -7.51
CA TRP A 13 13.76 -0.62 -8.19
C TRP A 13 13.99 -0.03 -9.57
N SER A 14 13.67 -0.81 -10.59
CA SER A 14 13.63 -0.30 -11.95
C SER A 14 12.72 0.93 -11.98
N ALA A 15 13.21 2.04 -12.56
CA ALA A 15 12.39 3.21 -12.81
C ALA A 15 11.07 2.75 -13.44
N SER A 16 9.94 3.25 -12.94
CA SER A 16 8.59 2.85 -13.37
C SER A 16 8.57 2.74 -14.91
N PRO A 17 8.51 1.52 -15.48
CA PRO A 17 8.78 1.39 -16.90
C PRO A 17 7.64 2.02 -17.67
N SER A 18 7.96 2.90 -18.63
CA SER A 18 6.96 3.58 -19.47
C SER A 18 6.06 2.60 -20.22
N ASN A 19 6.52 1.36 -20.42
CA ASN A 19 5.74 0.19 -20.82
C ASN A 19 6.22 -1.04 -20.03
N PHE A 20 5.77 -1.21 -18.78
CA PHE A 20 6.04 -2.44 -18.02
C PHE A 20 5.09 -3.56 -18.48
N LYS A 21 5.62 -4.53 -19.22
CA LYS A 21 4.93 -5.81 -19.43
C LYS A 21 5.26 -6.70 -18.25
N VAL A 22 4.24 -7.15 -17.52
CA VAL A 22 4.43 -8.07 -16.40
C VAL A 22 4.90 -9.41 -16.96
N PRO A 23 6.09 -9.90 -16.58
CA PRO A 23 6.48 -11.26 -16.91
C PRO A 23 5.52 -12.21 -16.19
N ARG A 24 4.79 -13.03 -16.96
CA ARG A 24 3.81 -14.00 -16.43
C ARG A 24 4.42 -14.93 -15.37
N GLU A 25 5.72 -15.21 -15.51
CA GLU A 25 6.55 -16.00 -14.61
C GLU A 25 6.66 -15.40 -13.20
N ASP A 26 6.69 -14.06 -13.07
CA ASP A 26 6.80 -13.37 -11.78
C ASP A 26 5.52 -13.51 -10.95
N ILE A 27 4.36 -13.57 -11.62
CA ILE A 27 3.08 -13.77 -10.95
C ILE A 27 2.92 -15.23 -10.51
N GLU A 28 3.34 -16.19 -11.34
CA GLU A 28 3.37 -17.61 -10.95
C GLU A 28 4.30 -17.84 -9.75
N ALA A 29 5.44 -17.16 -9.71
CA ALA A 29 6.37 -17.19 -8.57
C ALA A 29 5.77 -16.54 -7.32
N MET A 30 5.09 -15.39 -7.46
CA MET A 30 4.44 -14.67 -6.36
C MET A 30 3.26 -15.45 -5.76
N LEU A 31 2.45 -16.08 -6.61
CA LEU A 31 1.26 -16.84 -6.19
C LEU A 31 1.56 -18.29 -5.82
N GLY A 32 2.70 -18.82 -6.26
CA GLY A 32 3.09 -20.22 -6.05
C GLY A 32 2.34 -21.23 -6.91
N PHE A 33 1.61 -20.78 -7.94
CA PHE A 33 0.85 -21.64 -8.85
C PHE A 33 1.13 -21.30 -10.30
N LYS A 34 1.32 -22.34 -11.13
CA LYS A 34 1.39 -22.19 -12.59
C LYS A 34 -0.01 -21.92 -13.16
N ASP A 35 -0.08 -21.07 -14.17
CA ASP A 35 -1.32 -20.65 -14.84
C ASP A 35 -2.14 -21.85 -15.37
N LYS A 36 -1.42 -22.90 -15.79
CA LYS A 36 -2.00 -24.20 -16.14
C LYS A 36 -1.56 -25.25 -15.14
N SER A 37 -2.47 -25.62 -14.25
CA SER A 37 -2.40 -26.95 -13.65
C SER A 37 -2.47 -28.00 -14.77
N ASN A 38 -1.91 -29.20 -14.54
CA ASN A 38 -1.95 -30.32 -15.51
C ASN A 38 -3.38 -30.77 -15.89
N LEU A 39 -4.41 -30.09 -15.38
CA LEU A 39 -5.84 -30.39 -15.46
C LEU A 39 -6.66 -29.28 -16.15
N PHE A 40 -6.03 -28.26 -16.76
CA PHE A 40 -6.72 -27.11 -17.39
C PHE A 40 -7.59 -26.27 -16.43
N ALA A 41 -7.43 -26.43 -15.11
CA ALA A 41 -8.16 -25.66 -14.11
C ALA A 41 -7.40 -24.37 -13.77
N LEU A 42 -8.15 -23.27 -13.63
CA LEU A 42 -7.64 -21.97 -13.19
C LEU A 42 -7.04 -22.09 -11.77
N PRO A 43 -5.95 -21.36 -11.46
CA PRO A 43 -5.30 -21.38 -10.16
C PRO A 43 -6.11 -20.65 -9.07
N THR A 44 -7.16 -19.91 -9.46
CA THR A 44 -8.02 -19.15 -8.58
C THR A 44 -9.47 -19.61 -8.70
N GLN A 45 -10.19 -19.60 -7.57
CA GLN A 45 -11.61 -19.90 -7.52
C GLN A 45 -12.37 -18.65 -7.05
N GLU A 46 -13.32 -18.19 -7.86
CA GLU A 46 -14.23 -17.12 -7.44
C GLU A 46 -15.24 -17.68 -6.42
N ILE A 47 -15.23 -17.09 -5.22
CA ILE A 47 -16.12 -17.49 -4.11
C ILE A 47 -17.45 -16.69 -4.17
N GLY A 48 -17.40 -15.47 -4.72
CA GLY A 48 -18.56 -14.60 -4.90
C GLY A 48 -18.26 -13.13 -4.59
N TYR A 49 -19.32 -12.31 -4.50
CA TYR A 49 -19.25 -10.89 -4.22
C TYR A 49 -20.14 -10.49 -3.03
N ILE A 50 -19.78 -9.38 -2.38
CA ILE A 50 -20.54 -8.82 -1.26
C ILE A 50 -20.71 -7.32 -1.49
N SER A 51 -21.94 -6.82 -1.42
CA SER A 51 -22.20 -5.38 -1.48
C SER A 51 -21.84 -4.69 -0.15
N ALA A 52 -21.19 -3.53 -0.25
CA ALA A 52 -20.78 -2.69 0.88
C ALA A 52 -21.63 -1.39 0.98
N PRO A 53 -22.92 -1.47 1.39
CA PRO A 53 -23.71 -0.28 1.63
C PRO A 53 -23.20 0.48 2.87
N HIS A 54 -23.58 1.75 2.94
CA HIS A 54 -23.25 2.60 4.08
C HIS A 54 -23.67 1.96 5.41
N GLY A 55 -22.80 2.05 6.42
CA GLY A 55 -23.04 1.53 7.77
C GLY A 55 -22.84 0.01 7.92
N ARG A 56 -22.41 -0.71 6.87
CA ARG A 56 -22.11 -2.14 6.96
C ARG A 56 -20.66 -2.39 7.34
N LEU A 57 -20.45 -3.22 8.37
CA LEU A 57 -19.16 -3.81 8.69
C LEU A 57 -19.03 -5.14 7.93
N ILE A 58 -17.92 -5.32 7.22
CA ILE A 58 -17.59 -6.56 6.51
C ILE A 58 -16.26 -7.06 7.07
N THR A 59 -16.20 -8.34 7.42
CA THR A 59 -15.01 -8.99 7.99
C THR A 59 -14.71 -10.27 7.25
N TRP A 60 -13.46 -10.49 6.87
CA TRP A 60 -12.99 -11.70 6.21
C TRP A 60 -11.55 -12.00 6.64
N PRO A 61 -11.08 -13.24 6.55
CA PRO A 61 -9.69 -13.56 6.84
C PRO A 61 -8.76 -13.07 5.73
N ASN A 62 -7.55 -12.62 6.10
CA ASN A 62 -6.51 -12.16 5.15
C ASN A 62 -5.97 -13.27 4.23
N THR A 63 -6.39 -14.53 4.43
CA THR A 63 -6.08 -15.65 3.55
C THR A 63 -6.87 -15.61 2.24
N LEU A 64 -7.94 -14.81 2.17
CA LEU A 64 -8.72 -14.62 0.96
C LEU A 64 -8.20 -13.41 0.19
N GLN A 65 -7.95 -13.61 -1.10
CA GLN A 65 -7.75 -12.50 -2.04
C GLN A 65 -9.10 -11.82 -2.30
N TYR A 66 -9.11 -10.50 -2.31
CA TYR A 66 -10.30 -9.71 -2.59
C TYR A 66 -9.96 -8.56 -3.54
N ARG A 67 -10.96 -8.07 -4.27
CA ARG A 67 -10.86 -6.89 -5.13
C ARG A 67 -12.00 -5.93 -4.84
N PHE A 68 -11.76 -4.63 -4.93
CA PHE A 68 -12.81 -3.63 -4.94
C PHE A 68 -13.24 -3.37 -6.38
N GLU A 69 -14.52 -3.52 -6.68
CA GLU A 69 -15.04 -3.10 -7.97
C GLU A 69 -15.10 -1.56 -8.05
N PRO A 70 -14.90 -0.98 -9.24
CA PRO A 70 -15.00 0.47 -9.43
C PRO A 70 -16.37 0.97 -8.98
N VAL A 71 -16.38 1.93 -8.05
CA VAL A 71 -17.61 2.54 -7.57
C VAL A 71 -18.02 3.66 -8.54
N THR A 72 -19.23 3.57 -9.08
CA THR A 72 -19.85 4.63 -9.89
C THR A 72 -21.00 5.27 -9.13
N LEU A 73 -21.20 6.57 -9.35
CA LEU A 73 -22.37 7.27 -8.81
C LEU A 73 -23.59 6.92 -9.66
N VAL A 74 -24.73 6.71 -9.00
CA VAL A 74 -26.02 6.50 -9.69
C VAL A 74 -26.36 7.73 -10.55
N ASP A 75 -26.05 8.92 -10.04
CA ASP A 75 -26.13 10.18 -10.78
C ASP A 75 -24.74 10.81 -10.86
N ALA A 76 -24.15 10.80 -12.06
CA ALA A 76 -22.82 11.36 -12.31
C ALA A 76 -22.79 12.89 -12.31
N THR A 77 -23.95 13.56 -12.27
CA THR A 77 -24.02 15.04 -12.21
C THR A 77 -23.82 15.59 -10.80
N ILE A 78 -23.90 14.73 -9.79
CA ILE A 78 -23.76 15.08 -8.38
C ILE A 78 -22.36 14.67 -7.90
N PRO A 79 -21.60 15.52 -7.20
CA PRO A 79 -20.33 15.12 -6.61
C PRO A 79 -20.56 14.08 -5.51
N GLY A 80 -19.81 12.98 -5.55
CA GLY A 80 -19.89 11.91 -4.57
C GLY A 80 -18.54 11.24 -4.32
N HIS A 81 -18.39 10.64 -3.15
CA HIS A 81 -17.15 9.97 -2.73
C HIS A 81 -17.46 8.74 -1.88
N CYS A 82 -16.68 7.67 -2.07
CA CYS A 82 -16.75 6.45 -1.26
C CYS A 82 -15.65 6.50 -0.19
N ARG A 83 -16.00 6.31 1.09
CA ARG A 83 -15.05 6.22 2.21
C ARG A 83 -15.29 4.94 2.98
N PHE A 84 -14.21 4.27 3.33
CA PHE A 84 -14.21 3.09 4.17
C PHE A 84 -13.07 3.18 5.18
N VAL A 85 -13.25 2.50 6.31
CA VAL A 85 -12.20 2.29 7.31
C VAL A 85 -11.88 0.81 7.31
N MET A 86 -10.62 0.48 7.05
CA MET A 86 -10.13 -0.90 7.10
C MET A 86 -9.38 -1.11 8.41
N LEU A 87 -9.70 -2.21 9.09
CA LEU A 87 -9.00 -2.64 10.29
C LEU A 87 -8.36 -4.00 10.00
N SER A 88 -7.06 -4.09 10.22
CA SER A 88 -6.32 -5.35 10.12
C SER A 88 -6.07 -5.90 11.51
N LEU A 89 -6.59 -7.10 11.78
CA LEU A 89 -6.32 -7.81 13.02
C LEU A 89 -5.01 -8.59 12.86
N VAL A 90 -4.12 -8.44 13.84
CA VAL A 90 -2.85 -9.17 13.93
C VAL A 90 -2.97 -10.23 15.02
N ASP A 91 -2.30 -11.36 14.82
CA ASP A 91 -2.26 -12.44 15.81
C ASP A 91 -1.66 -11.93 17.15
N PRO A 92 -2.39 -12.06 18.27
CA PRO A 92 -1.96 -11.57 19.57
C PRO A 92 -0.71 -12.27 20.12
N HIS A 93 -0.33 -13.44 19.61
CA HIS A 93 0.89 -14.13 20.03
C HIS A 93 2.16 -13.46 19.49
N TYR A 94 2.03 -12.57 18.48
CA TYR A 94 3.12 -11.76 17.97
C TYR A 94 3.02 -10.34 18.53
N ARG A 95 4.06 -9.92 19.26
CA ARG A 95 4.12 -8.56 19.80
C ARG A 95 4.60 -7.58 18.73
N VAL A 96 3.68 -6.83 18.15
CA VAL A 96 3.98 -5.74 17.22
C VAL A 96 4.16 -4.43 18.00
N CYS A 97 5.04 -3.55 17.53
CA CYS A 97 5.18 -2.21 18.08
C CYS A 97 3.84 -1.45 17.97
N SER A 98 3.30 -1.07 19.12
CA SER A 98 2.10 -0.21 19.18
C SER A 98 2.44 1.19 18.67
N THR A 99 1.50 1.81 17.97
CA THR A 99 1.58 3.22 17.57
C THR A 99 1.74 4.17 18.76
N ARG A 100 1.41 3.75 19.99
CA ARG A 100 1.72 4.48 21.22
C ARG A 100 3.23 4.72 21.41
N ASN A 101 4.06 3.81 20.90
CA ASN A 101 5.51 3.85 21.06
C ASN A 101 6.22 4.39 19.81
N VAL A 102 5.46 4.73 18.76
CA VAL A 102 6.00 5.24 17.51
C VAL A 102 5.98 6.77 17.58
N PRO A 103 7.13 7.46 17.48
CA PRO A 103 7.16 8.91 17.46
C PRO A 103 6.47 9.45 16.19
N PRO A 104 6.14 10.75 16.14
CA PRO A 104 5.64 11.36 14.91
C PRO A 104 6.55 11.03 13.72
N GLN A 105 5.97 10.48 12.65
CA GLN A 105 6.70 10.07 11.45
C GLN A 105 6.79 11.18 10.40
N GLU A 106 5.98 12.22 10.53
CA GLU A 106 6.00 13.41 9.69
C GLU A 106 7.01 14.42 10.28
N HIS A 107 7.90 14.92 9.44
CA HIS A 107 9.03 15.76 9.85
C HIS A 107 8.59 17.00 10.64
N ALA A 108 7.58 17.74 10.18
CA ALA A 108 7.16 18.96 10.86
C ALA A 108 6.57 18.69 12.25
N TRP A 109 5.77 17.62 12.41
CA TRP A 109 5.23 17.21 13.72
C TRP A 109 6.34 16.76 14.68
N TRP A 110 7.33 16.05 14.18
CA TRP A 110 8.50 15.65 14.95
C TRP A 110 9.34 16.87 15.36
N ALA A 111 9.63 17.77 14.43
CA ALA A 111 10.42 18.98 14.66
C ALA A 111 9.77 19.88 15.71
N GLU A 112 8.44 20.03 15.69
CA GLU A 112 7.69 20.78 16.70
C GLU A 112 7.91 20.21 18.12
N GLU A 113 7.87 18.89 18.26
CA GLU A 113 8.06 18.23 19.55
C GLU A 113 9.52 18.31 20.03
N VAL A 114 10.48 18.14 19.11
CA VAL A 114 11.91 18.33 19.41
C VAL A 114 12.18 19.76 19.85
N HIS A 115 11.63 20.77 19.17
CA HIS A 115 11.78 22.17 19.56
C HIS A 115 11.27 22.43 20.98
N LYS A 116 10.14 21.83 21.39
CA LYS A 116 9.65 21.92 22.78
C LYS A 116 10.66 21.34 23.77
N ILE A 117 11.20 20.15 23.49
CA ILE A 117 12.19 19.51 24.36
C ILE A 117 13.47 20.33 24.47
N LEU A 118 13.98 20.86 23.35
CA LEU A 118 15.19 21.68 23.32
C LEU A 118 14.98 23.03 24.02
N SER A 119 13.79 23.63 23.90
CA SER A 119 13.41 24.85 24.62
C SER A 119 13.42 24.65 26.14
N LEU A 120 12.95 23.50 26.63
CA LEU A 120 13.02 23.13 28.06
C LEU A 120 14.47 23.01 28.56
N ARG A 121 15.41 22.73 27.66
CA ARG A 121 16.85 22.67 27.92
C ARG A 121 17.57 24.01 27.71
N GLN A 122 16.82 25.09 27.46
CA GLN A 122 17.33 26.45 27.22
C GLN A 122 18.24 26.53 25.99
N ILE A 123 18.00 25.67 25.00
CA ILE A 123 18.70 25.73 23.71
C ILE A 123 18.05 26.83 22.86
N PRO A 124 18.84 27.76 22.28
CA PRO A 124 18.31 28.78 21.37
C PRO A 124 17.59 28.17 20.16
N LEU A 125 16.56 28.86 19.67
CA LEU A 125 15.73 28.39 18.55
C LEU A 125 16.56 28.17 17.29
N GLU A 126 17.59 28.99 17.06
CA GLU A 126 18.48 28.88 15.90
C GLU A 126 19.20 27.54 15.88
N ILE A 127 19.69 27.08 17.04
CA ILE A 127 20.36 25.79 17.19
C ILE A 127 19.36 24.64 17.05
N ALA A 128 18.15 24.81 17.60
CA ALA A 128 17.09 23.81 17.46
C ALA A 128 16.68 23.59 15.99
N VAL A 129 16.50 24.68 15.24
CA VAL A 129 16.22 24.64 13.80
C VAL A 129 17.36 23.96 13.05
N MET A 130 18.61 24.34 13.31
CA MET A 130 19.77 23.69 12.70
C MET A 130 19.80 22.18 12.96
N ILE A 131 19.48 21.74 14.18
CA ILE A 131 19.40 20.31 14.51
C ILE A 131 18.34 19.61 13.65
N THR A 132 17.15 20.19 13.52
CA THR A 132 16.05 19.60 12.74
C THR A 132 16.27 19.66 11.23
N GLU A 133 17.02 20.65 10.72
CA GLU A 133 17.39 20.73 9.31
C GLU A 133 18.53 19.75 8.96
N MET A 134 19.38 19.42 9.94
CA MET A 134 20.47 18.45 9.80
C MET A 134 20.01 16.98 9.87
N THR A 135 18.72 16.69 10.09
CA THR A 135 18.24 15.29 10.14
C THR A 135 17.98 14.67 8.78
N ASP A 136 18.38 15.33 7.69
CA ASP A 136 18.23 14.87 6.32
C ASP A 136 16.77 14.40 6.01
N GLY A 137 16.61 13.33 5.23
CA GLY A 137 15.31 12.72 4.89
C GLY A 137 14.64 11.96 6.02
N TRP A 138 14.98 12.24 7.28
CA TRP A 138 14.36 11.62 8.45
C TRP A 138 13.91 12.68 9.48
N PRO A 139 12.66 12.63 9.96
CA PRO A 139 11.53 11.82 9.50
C PRO A 139 11.03 12.20 8.10
N VAL A 140 10.13 11.40 7.53
CA VAL A 140 9.64 11.58 6.15
C VAL A 140 8.89 12.90 6.03
N SER A 141 9.25 13.70 5.03
CA SER A 141 8.54 14.95 4.74
C SER A 141 7.16 14.68 4.14
N MET A 142 6.22 15.61 4.28
CA MET A 142 4.90 15.49 3.65
C MET A 142 4.96 15.31 2.13
N ASP A 143 5.91 15.94 1.45
CA ASP A 143 6.05 15.82 0.00
C ASP A 143 6.58 14.44 -0.40
N GLU A 144 7.56 13.92 0.33
CA GLU A 144 8.06 12.56 0.13
C GLU A 144 6.97 11.51 0.45
N ALA A 145 6.20 11.70 1.51
CA ALA A 145 5.07 10.84 1.85
C ALA A 145 4.00 10.83 0.74
N ARG A 146 3.73 11.97 0.11
CA ARG A 146 2.83 12.05 -1.06
C ARG A 146 3.38 11.27 -2.25
N LEU A 147 4.66 11.42 -2.55
CA LEU A 147 5.31 10.65 -3.63
C LEU A 147 5.24 9.14 -3.37
N HIS A 148 5.45 8.73 -2.12
CA HIS A 148 5.32 7.32 -1.72
C HIS A 148 3.88 6.83 -1.86
N GLN A 149 2.90 7.64 -1.44
CA GLN A 149 1.49 7.31 -1.58
C GLN A 149 1.11 7.16 -3.06
N GLU A 150 1.54 8.09 -3.92
CA GLU A 150 1.28 8.01 -5.36
C GLU A 150 1.91 6.75 -5.98
N GLN A 151 3.14 6.42 -5.58
CA GLN A 151 3.83 5.22 -6.04
C GLN A 151 3.10 3.94 -5.59
N LEU A 152 2.71 3.86 -4.32
CA LEU A 152 1.92 2.74 -3.78
C LEU A 152 0.59 2.59 -4.51
N MET A 153 -0.11 3.70 -4.78
CA MET A 153 -1.36 3.67 -5.55
C MET A 153 -1.13 3.22 -7.01
N ARG A 154 -0.01 3.57 -7.62
CA ARG A 154 0.38 3.06 -8.95
C ARG A 154 0.62 1.55 -8.91
N GLU A 155 1.34 1.07 -7.90
CA GLU A 155 1.61 -0.36 -7.69
C GLU A 155 0.35 -1.16 -7.41
N CYS A 156 -0.55 -0.68 -6.54
CA CYS A 156 -1.84 -1.32 -6.31
C CYS A 156 -2.67 -1.40 -7.61
N LYS A 157 -2.80 -0.29 -8.35
CA LYS A 157 -3.51 -0.28 -9.65
C LYS A 157 -2.86 -1.17 -10.69
N TRP A 158 -1.54 -1.35 -10.62
CA TRP A 158 -0.80 -2.24 -11.48
C TRP A 158 -1.11 -3.70 -11.13
N ALA A 159 -1.01 -4.07 -9.85
CA ALA A 159 -1.31 -5.41 -9.37
C ALA A 159 -2.75 -5.80 -9.72
N GLU A 160 -3.73 -4.92 -9.46
CA GLU A 160 -5.13 -5.13 -9.83
C GLU A 160 -5.33 -5.42 -11.33
N ARG A 161 -4.63 -4.68 -12.20
CA ARG A 161 -4.68 -4.90 -13.65
C ARG A 161 -4.05 -6.23 -14.05
N ALA A 162 -2.87 -6.53 -13.52
CA ALA A 162 -2.21 -7.81 -13.77
C ALA A 162 -3.12 -8.99 -13.36
N PHE A 163 -3.79 -8.89 -12.21
CA PHE A 163 -4.76 -9.89 -11.75
C PHE A 163 -6.04 -9.97 -12.59
N THR A 164 -6.45 -8.90 -13.27
CA THR A 164 -7.64 -8.88 -14.13
C THR A 164 -7.35 -9.34 -15.55
N GLU A 165 -6.13 -9.10 -16.06
CA GLU A 165 -5.71 -9.53 -17.39
C GLU A 165 -5.39 -11.03 -17.47
N LEU A 166 -4.93 -11.64 -16.37
CA LEU A 166 -4.74 -13.10 -16.28
C LEU A 166 -6.01 -13.93 -16.54
N PRO A 167 -7.18 -13.62 -15.92
CA PRO A 167 -8.43 -14.34 -16.17
C PRO A 167 -9.14 -13.95 -17.48
N ASN A 168 -8.76 -12.87 -18.15
CA ASN A 168 -9.49 -12.35 -19.32
C ASN A 168 -9.12 -12.99 -20.67
N TYR A 169 -8.45 -14.14 -20.70
CA TYR A 169 -8.52 -15.02 -21.88
C TYR A 169 -9.66 -16.03 -21.71
N VAL A 170 -10.89 -15.54 -21.84
CA VAL A 170 -12.04 -16.39 -22.20
C VAL A 170 -12.60 -15.85 -23.51
N ASP A 171 -12.06 -16.37 -24.61
CA ASP A 171 -12.68 -16.33 -25.92
C ASP A 171 -13.98 -17.14 -25.83
N PHE A 172 -15.13 -16.47 -25.71
CA PHE A 172 -16.42 -17.10 -26.03
C PHE A 172 -16.59 -17.11 -27.55
N GLY A 173 -15.67 -17.78 -28.23
CA GLY A 173 -15.85 -18.27 -29.58
C GLY A 173 -16.77 -19.48 -29.52
N GLY A 174 -18.07 -19.24 -29.68
CA GLY A 174 -19.08 -20.28 -29.71
C GLY A 174 -20.46 -19.68 -29.96
N GLU A 175 -20.90 -19.78 -31.19
CA GLU A 175 -22.22 -19.40 -31.69
C GLU A 175 -23.36 -19.87 -30.77
N PHE A 176 -24.32 -18.96 -30.52
CA PHE A 176 -25.71 -19.31 -30.26
C PHE A 176 -26.55 -18.81 -31.42
#